data_AF-A0A658NIF4-F1
#
_entry.id   AF-A0A658NIF4-F1
#
_cell.length_a   1.000
_cell.length_b   1.000
_cell.length_c   1.000
_cell.angle_alpha   90.00
_cell.angle_beta   90.00
_cell.angle_gamma   90.00
#
_symmetry.space_group_name_H-M   'P 1'
#
loop_
_entity.id
_entity.type
_entity.pdbx_description
1 polymer ?
#
loop_
_entity_poly.entity_id
_entity_poly.type
_entity_poly.pdbx_seq_one_letter_code
_entity_poly.pdbx_strand_id
1 'polypeptide(L)' 'AHAWGDARAEAVSALGLAWPGALPGDVVVAEGRVPGALAPAPRGANGFGWDVVFVPAGETRTFAEMSAEEKNSRSHRAR' A
#
# COMPACT_ATOMS: atom_id res chain seq x y z
N ALA A 1 -6.04 -19.42 15.17
CA ALA A 1 -5.71 -18.17 14.45
C ALA A 1 -4.23 -17.89 14.66
N HIS A 2 -3.43 -17.76 13.61
CA HIS A 2 -2.04 -17.34 13.75
C HIS A 2 -2.03 -15.87 14.17
N ALA A 3 -1.77 -15.60 15.45
CA ALA A 3 -1.51 -14.25 15.91
C ALA A 3 -0.08 -13.88 15.49
N TRP A 4 0.05 -12.92 14.59
CA TRP A 4 1.34 -12.32 14.26
C TRP A 4 1.91 -11.70 15.54
N GLY A 5 3.16 -12.04 15.91
CA GLY A 5 3.79 -11.46 17.11
C GLY A 5 3.93 -9.94 17.00
N ASP A 6 4.30 -9.46 15.80
CA ASP A 6 4.21 -8.05 15.40
C ASP A 6 3.47 -7.99 14.07
N ALA A 7 2.33 -7.32 14.05
CA ALA A 7 1.47 -7.20 12.87
C ALA A 7 1.71 -5.91 12.08
N ARG A 8 2.66 -5.06 12.49
CA ARG A 8 2.94 -3.80 11.80
C ARG A 8 3.43 -4.06 10.37
N ALA A 9 2.93 -3.25 9.44
CA ALA A 9 3.27 -3.36 8.02
C ALA A 9 3.27 -1.99 7.35
N GLU A 10 3.94 -1.87 6.21
CA GLU A 10 3.87 -0.69 5.34
C GLU A 10 3.50 -1.12 3.92
N ALA A 11 2.57 -0.39 3.32
CA ALA A 11 2.38 -0.41 1.88
C ALA A 11 3.31 0.62 1.24
N VAL A 12 4.13 0.19 0.28
CA VAL A 12 5.16 1.03 -0.35
C VAL A 12 5.06 0.93 -1.87
N SER A 13 5.17 2.06 -2.57
CA SER A 13 5.46 2.12 -4.01
C SER A 13 6.58 3.09 -4.30
N ALA A 14 7.40 2.75 -5.28
CA ALA A 14 8.38 3.65 -5.87
C ALA A 14 8.07 3.85 -7.36
N LEU A 15 8.14 5.09 -7.83
CA LEU A 15 8.01 5.48 -9.23
C LEU A 15 9.35 6.07 -9.69
N GLY A 16 9.94 5.49 -10.71
CA GLY A 16 11.12 6.03 -11.39
C GLY A 16 10.73 6.72 -12.70
N LEU A 17 11.20 7.95 -12.90
CA LEU A 17 11.06 8.70 -14.15
C LEU A 17 12.45 8.97 -14.73
N ALA A 18 12.65 8.58 -15.99
CA ALA A 18 13.89 8.80 -16.73
C ALA A 18 13.58 9.23 -18.17
N TRP A 19 14.42 10.08 -18.72
CA TRP A 19 14.36 10.46 -20.14
C TRP A 19 15.28 9.57 -20.99
N PRO A 20 15.04 9.46 -22.31
CA PRO A 20 15.96 8.77 -23.21
C PRO A 20 17.40 9.31 -23.06
N GLY A 21 18.36 8.40 -22.87
CA GLY A 21 19.77 8.77 -22.67
C GLY A 21 20.17 9.08 -21.22
N ALA A 22 19.23 9.02 -20.26
CA ALA A 22 19.52 9.18 -18.84
C ALA A 22 20.54 8.14 -18.34
N LEU A 23 21.49 8.59 -17.52
CA LEU A 23 22.38 7.73 -16.74
C LEU A 23 21.68 7.32 -15.43
N PRO A 24 22.18 6.31 -14.70
CA PRO A 24 21.53 5.82 -13.48
C PRO A 24 21.27 6.89 -12.40
N GLY A 25 22.08 7.95 -12.35
CA GLY A 25 21.91 9.07 -11.41
C GLY A 25 20.85 10.10 -11.82
N ASP A 26 20.36 10.05 -13.06
CA ASP A 26 19.40 11.00 -13.61
C ASP A 26 17.94 10.56 -13.41
N VAL A 27 17.72 9.37 -12.82
CA VAL A 27 16.39 8.85 -12.55
C VAL A 27 15.78 9.62 -11.38
N VAL A 28 14.68 10.31 -11.64
CA VAL A 28 13.87 10.90 -10.57
C VAL A 28 13.06 9.79 -9.91
N VAL A 29 13.26 9.58 -8.62
CA VAL A 29 12.52 8.59 -7.85
C VAL A 29 11.58 9.29 -6.89
N ALA A 30 10.29 8.96 -6.98
CA ALA A 30 9.29 9.29 -5.98
C ALA A 30 8.90 8.01 -5.23
N GLU A 31 8.68 8.12 -3.93
CA GLU A 31 8.26 6.99 -3.10
C GLU A 31 7.08 7.38 -2.22
N GLY A 32 6.04 6.55 -2.24
CA GLY A 32 4.87 6.71 -1.41
C GLY A 32 4.75 5.56 -0.41
N ARG A 33 4.53 5.91 0.86
CA ARG A 33 4.39 4.96 1.97
C ARG A 33 3.09 5.17 2.74
N VAL A 34 2.47 4.07 3.13
CA VAL A 34 1.33 4.08 4.06
C VAL A 34 1.62 3.08 5.18
N PRO A 35 1.77 3.53 6.43
CA PRO A 35 1.90 2.63 7.57
C PRO A 35 0.55 1.96 7.89
N GLY A 36 0.59 0.79 8.49
CA GLY A 36 -0.60 0.03 8.86
C GLY A 36 -0.28 -1.24 9.63
N ALA A 37 -1.23 -2.17 9.61
CA ALA A 37 -1.09 -3.49 10.23
C ALA A 37 -1.81 -4.58 9.44
N LEU A 38 -1.43 -5.83 9.68
CA LEU A 38 -2.09 -7.00 9.11
C LEU A 38 -3.29 -7.42 9.97
N ALA A 39 -4.43 -7.62 9.32
CA ALA A 39 -5.61 -8.22 9.90
C ALA A 39 -5.34 -9.71 10.23
N PRO A 40 -6.01 -10.26 11.27
CA PRO A 40 -5.85 -11.67 11.65
C PRO A 40 -6.47 -12.66 10.65
N ALA A 41 -7.34 -12.17 9.76
CA ALA A 41 -7.94 -12.93 8.67
C ALA A 41 -8.25 -12.02 7.47
N PRO A 42 -8.31 -12.56 6.24
CA PRO A 42 -8.72 -11.81 5.06
C PRO A 42 -10.15 -11.25 5.19
N ARG A 43 -10.35 -9.99 4.81
CA ARG A 43 -11.65 -9.31 4.76
C ARG A 43 -11.75 -8.41 3.52
N GLY A 44 -12.96 -8.24 3.00
CA GLY A 44 -13.23 -7.46 1.79
C GLY A 44 -13.07 -8.26 0.50
N ALA A 45 -13.52 -7.66 -0.60
CA ALA A 45 -13.54 -8.29 -1.93
C ALA A 45 -13.03 -7.36 -3.04
N ASN A 46 -12.75 -6.10 -2.73
CA ASN A 46 -12.23 -5.12 -3.68
C ASN A 46 -10.71 -5.19 -3.79
N GLY A 47 -10.16 -4.56 -4.82
CA GLY A 47 -8.71 -4.47 -4.98
C GLY A 47 -8.08 -5.81 -5.36
N PHE A 48 -6.87 -6.07 -4.87
CA PHE A 48 -6.10 -7.25 -5.23
C PHE A 48 -4.99 -7.59 -4.23
N GLY A 49 -4.47 -8.81 -4.32
CA GLY A 49 -3.30 -9.25 -3.56
C GLY A 49 -3.52 -9.14 -2.05
N TRP A 50 -2.63 -8.44 -1.36
CA TRP A 50 -2.63 -8.30 0.09
C TRP A 50 -3.65 -7.27 0.62
N ASP A 51 -4.41 -6.61 -0.26
CA ASP A 51 -5.44 -5.64 0.14
C ASP A 51 -6.44 -6.21 1.15
N VAL A 52 -6.72 -7.52 1.07
CA VAL A 52 -7.64 -8.23 1.97
C VAL A 52 -7.14 -8.36 3.40
N VAL A 53 -5.85 -8.11 3.67
CA VAL A 53 -5.27 -8.21 5.01
C VAL A 53 -4.63 -6.92 5.49
N PHE A 54 -4.36 -5.94 4.65
CA PHE A 54 -3.73 -4.69 5.09
C PHE A 54 -4.76 -3.67 5.58
N VAL A 55 -4.63 -3.26 6.83
CA VAL A 55 -5.40 -2.18 7.46
C VAL A 55 -4.49 -0.95 7.58
N PRO A 56 -4.76 0.15 6.84
CA PRO A 56 -3.95 1.37 6.94
C PRO A 56 -4.11 2.03 8.31
N ALA A 57 -3.08 2.73 8.77
CA ALA A 57 -3.10 3.42 10.06
C ALA A 57 -4.27 4.41 10.14
N GLY A 58 -5.01 4.38 11.25
CA GLY A 58 -6.19 5.23 11.48
C GLY A 58 -7.50 4.69 10.91
N GLU A 59 -7.50 3.50 10.31
CA GLU A 59 -8.70 2.82 9.79
C GLU A 59 -8.94 1.48 10.48
N THR A 60 -10.18 0.99 10.37
CA THR A 60 -10.55 -0.37 10.83
C THR A 60 -10.82 -1.31 9.65
N ARG A 61 -10.97 -0.76 8.45
CA ARG A 61 -11.21 -1.48 7.20
C ARG A 61 -9.91 -1.89 6.55
N THR A 62 -9.88 -3.07 5.93
CA THR A 62 -8.80 -3.44 5.02
C THR A 62 -8.90 -2.61 3.74
N PHE A 63 -7.83 -2.52 2.95
CA PHE A 63 -7.92 -1.89 1.63
C PHE A 63 -8.96 -2.57 0.71
N ALA A 64 -9.22 -3.87 0.88
CA ALA A 64 -10.23 -4.58 0.10
C ALA A 64 -11.67 -4.33 0.56
N GLU A 65 -11.88 -3.71 1.72
CA GLU A 65 -13.19 -3.25 2.20
C GLU A 65 -13.48 -1.79 1.80
N MET A 66 -12.49 -1.07 1.27
CA MET A 66 -12.65 0.28 0.73
C MET A 66 -13.09 0.24 -0.73
N SER A 67 -13.81 1.26 -1.17
CA SER A 67 -14.04 1.49 -2.59
C SER A 67 -12.73 1.82 -3.31
N ALA A 68 -12.71 1.64 -4.64
CA ALA A 68 -11.54 1.98 -5.45
C ALA A 68 -11.16 3.47 -5.32
N GLU A 69 -12.15 4.36 -5.24
CA GLU A 69 -11.94 5.80 -5.10
C GLU A 69 -11.35 6.19 -3.73
N GLU A 70 -11.91 5.65 -2.64
CA GLU A 70 -11.37 5.86 -1.29
C GLU A 70 -9.92 5.39 -1.19
N LYS A 71 -9.62 4.19 -1.72
CA LYS A 71 -8.26 3.65 -1.73
C LYS A 71 -7.33 4.52 -2.59
N ASN A 72 -7.75 4.85 -3.81
CA ASN A 72 -6.91 5.59 -4.76
C ASN A 72 -6.60 7.01 -4.31
N SER A 73 -7.42 7.63 -3.46
CA SER A 73 -7.12 8.96 -2.92
C SER A 73 -6.10 8.97 -1.78
N ARG A 74 -5.75 7.80 -1.19
CA ARG A 74 -4.97 7.73 0.08
C ARG A 74 -3.89 6.65 0.11
N SER A 75 -3.84 5.78 -0.90
CA SER A 75 -2.91 4.64 -0.94
C SER A 75 -1.45 5.05 -1.12
N HIS A 76 -0.55 4.09 -0.93
CA HIS A 76 0.89 4.23 -1.20
C HIS A 76 1.18 4.78 -2.62
N ARG A 77 0.33 4.50 -3.61
CA ARG A 77 0.51 5.00 -5.00
C ARG A 77 0.04 6.43 -5.23
N ALA A 78 -0.81 6.94 -4.33
CA ALA A 78 -1.34 8.29 -4.42
C ALA A 78 -0.45 9.31 -3.70
N ARG A 79 0.54 8.83 -2.95
CA ARG A 79 1.51 9.60 -2.18
C ARG A 79 2.80 9.76 -2.95
#